data_AF-A0A7G9YFF3-F1
#
_entry.id   AF-A0A7G9YFF3-F1
#
_cell.length_a   1.000
_cell.length_b   1.000
_cell.length_c   1.000
_cell.angle_alpha   90.00
_cell.angle_beta   90.00
_cell.angle_gamma   90.00
#
_symmetry.space_group_name_H-M   'P 1'
#
loop_
_entity.id
_entity.type
_entity.pdbx_description
1 polymer ?
#
loop_
_entity_poly.entity_id
_entity_poly.type
_entity_poly.pdbx_seq_one_letter_code
_entity_poly.pdbx_strand_id
1 'polypeptide(L)'
;MGGLSRACIGVRSVGGMERGFVVVVCRACDDPPCAKVCPTDAIKPREGGGVHLDITRCTGCGNCRDACLMGCVFWDDEINKPMICIHCGYCAKFCPHGVLSLETSKEGDYA
;
A
#
# COMPACT_ATOMS: atom_id res chain seq x y z
N MET A 1 -15.88 11.29 -5.64
CA MET A 1 -14.55 11.83 -6.00
C MET A 1 -13.53 10.70 -5.91
N GLY A 2 -13.31 9.98 -7.01
CA GLY A 2 -12.28 8.95 -7.11
C GLY A 2 -11.31 9.36 -8.20
N GLY A 3 -10.29 10.14 -7.84
CA GLY A 3 -9.17 10.47 -8.72
C GLY A 3 -7.98 9.58 -8.41
N LEU A 4 -6.98 9.53 -9.30
CA LEU A 4 -5.72 8.81 -9.06
C LEU A 4 -5.04 9.25 -7.76
N SER A 5 -5.28 10.49 -7.31
CA SER A 5 -4.70 11.06 -6.08
C SER A 5 -5.03 10.29 -4.80
N ARG A 6 -6.13 9.52 -4.77
CA ARG A 6 -6.53 8.73 -3.58
C ARG A 6 -6.50 7.22 -3.80
N ALA A 7 -5.90 6.76 -4.91
CA ALA A 7 -5.75 5.34 -5.17
C ALA A 7 -4.54 4.79 -4.37
N CYS A 8 -4.74 3.69 -3.64
CA CYS A 8 -3.66 2.98 -2.95
C CYS A 8 -2.99 1.90 -3.83
N ILE A 9 -3.05 2.08 -5.15
CA ILE A 9 -2.49 1.20 -6.17
C ILE A 9 -1.99 2.04 -7.35
N GLY A 10 -0.81 1.70 -7.88
CA GLY A 10 -0.22 2.38 -9.03
C GLY A 10 0.22 1.39 -10.11
N VAL A 11 -0.15 1.64 -11.37
CA VAL A 11 0.37 0.89 -12.53
C VAL A 11 1.34 1.80 -13.26
N ARG A 12 2.59 1.38 -13.43
CA ARG A 12 3.62 2.16 -14.14
C ARG A 12 4.33 1.32 -15.20
N SER A 13 4.73 1.94 -16.30
CA SER A 13 5.59 1.28 -17.29
C SER A 13 6.98 1.01 -16.70
N VAL A 14 7.55 -0.14 -17.03
CA VAL A 14 8.94 -0.50 -16.69
C VAL A 14 9.94 0.32 -17.52
N GLY A 15 9.53 0.80 -18.70
CA GLY A 15 10.34 1.63 -19.59
C GLY A 15 9.80 1.60 -21.03
N GLY A 16 9.42 2.75 -21.57
CA GLY A 16 8.82 2.85 -22.90
C GLY A 16 7.43 2.18 -22.98
N MET A 17 6.92 1.95 -24.19
CA MET A 17 5.63 1.26 -24.39
C MET A 17 5.77 -0.26 -24.60
N GLU A 18 7.00 -0.75 -24.66
CA GLU A 18 7.34 -2.10 -25.14
C GLU A 18 7.78 -3.08 -24.02
N ARG A 19 8.18 -2.58 -22.84
CA ARG A 19 8.68 -3.41 -21.73
C ARG A 19 7.62 -3.78 -20.69
N GLY A 20 6.35 -3.49 -20.96
CA GLY A 20 5.22 -3.82 -20.09
C GLY A 20 5.08 -2.91 -18.87
N PHE A 21 4.21 -3.34 -17.94
CA PHE A 21 3.80 -2.58 -16.77
C PHE A 21 4.09 -3.34 -15.48
N VAL A 22 4.37 -2.61 -14.42
CA VAL A 22 4.44 -3.14 -13.05
C VAL A 22 3.35 -2.53 -12.21
N VAL A 23 2.76 -3.36 -11.35
CA VAL A 23 1.78 -2.92 -10.37
C VAL A 23 2.47 -2.73 -9.03
N VAL A 24 2.33 -1.53 -8.49
CA VAL A 24 2.83 -1.12 -7.17
C VAL A 24 1.64 -1.06 -6.23
N VAL A 25 1.62 -1.98 -5.27
CA VAL A 25 0.58 -2.10 -4.25
C VAL A 25 1.20 -2.70 -2.99
N CYS A 26 0.67 -2.35 -1.82
CA CYS A 26 1.15 -2.88 -0.55
C CYS A 26 1.25 -4.41 -0.58
N ARG A 27 2.34 -4.95 -0.05
CA ARG A 27 2.65 -6.38 -0.05
C ARG A 27 2.32 -7.08 1.26
N ALA A 28 1.61 -6.41 2.16
CA ALA A 28 1.18 -6.96 3.44
C ALA A 28 2.32 -7.56 4.29
N CYS A 29 3.46 -6.85 4.43
CA CYS A 29 4.62 -7.36 5.17
C CYS A 29 4.27 -7.82 6.59
N ASP A 30 4.79 -8.98 6.99
CA ASP A 30 4.67 -9.51 8.36
C ASP A 30 5.40 -8.61 9.37
N ASP A 31 6.55 -8.08 8.96
CA ASP A 31 7.36 -7.14 9.73
C ASP A 31 7.42 -5.76 9.03
N PRO A 32 6.39 -4.91 9.17
CA PRO A 32 6.23 -3.71 8.35
C PRO A 32 7.18 -2.57 8.78
N PRO A 33 8.17 -2.19 7.93
CA PRO A 33 9.09 -1.09 8.28
C PRO A 33 8.35 0.25 8.39
N CYS A 34 7.28 0.44 7.62
CA CYS A 34 6.44 1.64 7.67
C CYS A 34 5.76 1.84 9.03
N ALA A 35 5.44 0.78 9.77
CA ALA A 35 4.91 0.88 11.13
C ALA A 35 6.02 1.22 12.13
N LYS A 36 7.20 0.56 12.01
CA LYS A 36 8.34 0.75 12.92
C LYS A 36 8.88 2.19 12.97
N VAL A 37 8.85 2.88 11.83
CA VAL A 37 9.36 4.26 11.75
C VAL A 37 8.33 5.32 12.14
N CYS A 38 7.10 4.92 12.49
CA CYS A 38 6.04 5.86 12.82
C CYS A 38 6.26 6.44 14.22
N PRO A 39 6.54 7.75 14.38
CA PRO A 39 6.85 8.32 15.70
C PRO A 39 5.63 8.48 16.61
N THR A 40 4.42 8.39 16.07
CA THR A 40 3.16 8.59 16.81
C THR A 40 2.32 7.32 16.96
N ASP A 41 2.86 6.17 16.56
CA ASP A 41 2.15 4.88 16.43
C ASP A 41 0.80 5.00 15.70
N ALA A 42 0.74 5.91 14.72
CA ALA A 42 -0.42 6.06 13.85
C ALA A 42 -0.56 4.87 12.89
N ILE A 43 0.53 4.18 12.57
CA ILE A 43 0.54 3.00 11.72
C ILE A 43 0.81 1.78 12.59
N LYS A 44 -0.09 0.79 12.54
CA LYS A 44 0.03 -0.45 13.32
C LYS A 44 -0.10 -1.67 12.42
N PRO A 45 0.64 -2.76 12.65
CA PRO A 45 0.42 -4.03 11.97
C PRO A 45 -1.02 -4.53 12.18
N ARG A 46 -1.59 -5.17 11.16
CA ARG A 46 -2.91 -5.80 11.23
C ARG A 46 -2.76 -7.32 11.27
N GLU A 47 -3.65 -8.00 11.97
CA GLU A 47 -3.80 -9.44 11.85
C GLU A 47 -4.14 -9.83 10.39
N GLY A 48 -3.44 -10.83 9.85
CA GLY A 48 -3.56 -11.24 8.45
C GLY A 48 -2.79 -10.35 7.47
N GLY A 49 -1.77 -9.63 7.94
CA GLY A 49 -0.80 -8.91 7.10
C GLY A 49 -1.19 -7.47 6.79
N GLY A 50 -0.16 -6.66 6.54
CA GLY A 50 -0.28 -5.23 6.25
C GLY A 50 -0.46 -4.38 7.49
N VAL A 51 -0.94 -3.15 7.30
CA VAL A 51 -1.02 -2.15 8.36
C VAL A 51 -2.34 -1.39 8.34
N HIS A 52 -2.73 -0.89 9.50
CA HIS A 52 -3.81 0.06 9.70
C HIS A 52 -3.24 1.45 10.01
N LEU A 53 -3.78 2.48 9.35
CA LEU A 53 -3.43 3.87 9.58
C LEU A 53 -4.56 4.58 10.34
N ASP A 54 -4.23 5.11 11.51
CA ASP A 54 -5.05 6.06 12.25
C ASP A 54 -4.69 7.49 11.80
N ILE A 55 -5.58 8.07 10.99
CA ILE A 55 -5.41 9.42 10.44
C ILE A 55 -5.39 10.48 11.54
N THR A 56 -6.09 10.25 12.66
CA THR A 56 -6.21 11.24 13.75
C THR A 56 -4.90 11.43 14.50
N ARG A 57 -4.09 10.37 14.59
CA ARG A 57 -2.77 10.37 15.23
C ARG A 57 -1.63 10.69 14.26
N CYS A 58 -1.89 10.61 12.96
CA CYS A 58 -0.87 10.81 11.94
C CYS A 58 -0.52 12.30 11.84
N THR A 59 0.77 12.63 11.90
CA THR A 59 1.25 14.02 11.74
C THR A 59 1.55 14.39 10.29
N GLY A 60 1.65 13.41 9.38
CA GLY A 60 2.06 13.64 8.00
C GLY A 60 3.59 13.79 7.83
N CYS A 61 4.39 13.23 8.75
CA CYS A 61 5.86 13.36 8.73
C CYS A 61 6.57 12.71 7.52
N GLY A 62 5.93 11.82 6.78
CA GLY A 62 6.51 11.21 5.58
C GLY A 62 7.41 9.98 5.82
N ASN A 63 7.91 9.74 7.03
CA ASN A 63 8.84 8.62 7.32
C ASN A 63 8.37 7.25 6.79
N CYS A 64 7.07 6.97 6.88
CA CYS A 64 6.49 5.72 6.40
C CYS A 64 6.60 5.53 4.88
N ARG A 65 6.60 6.64 4.11
CA ARG A 65 6.79 6.64 2.66
C ARG A 65 8.21 6.25 2.30
N ASP A 66 9.19 6.85 2.96
CA ASP A 66 10.61 6.61 2.71
C ASP A 66 11.05 5.21 3.17
N ALA A 67 10.46 4.72 4.27
CA ALA A 67 10.74 3.38 4.78
C ALA A 67 10.12 2.24 3.94
N CYS A 68 9.19 2.53 3.04
CA CYS A 68 8.55 1.50 2.23
C CYS A 68 9.44 1.11 1.05
N LEU A 69 10.13 -0.02 1.17
CA LEU A 69 11.02 -0.55 0.12
C LEU A 69 10.31 -0.77 -1.24
N MET A 70 9.01 -1.08 -1.21
CA MET A 70 8.21 -1.30 -2.41
C MET A 70 7.58 -0.01 -2.97
N GLY A 71 7.73 1.12 -2.28
CA GLY A 71 7.16 2.41 -2.70
C GLY A 71 5.63 2.43 -2.75
N CYS A 72 4.97 1.65 -1.89
CA CYS A 72 3.51 1.46 -1.92
C CYS A 72 2.71 2.37 -0.98
N VAL A 73 3.40 3.30 -0.31
CA VAL A 73 2.77 4.35 0.50
C VAL A 73 2.56 5.54 -0.41
N PHE A 74 1.32 5.72 -0.86
CA PHE A 74 0.91 6.88 -1.66
C PHE A 74 0.65 8.07 -0.73
N TRP A 75 0.37 9.23 -1.30
CA TRP A 75 0.18 10.47 -0.55
C TRP A 75 -1.04 11.22 -1.04
N ASP A 76 -1.86 11.69 -0.12
CA ASP A 76 -2.90 12.68 -0.40
C ASP A 76 -2.36 14.05 -0.01
N ASP A 77 -1.98 14.83 -1.02
CA ASP A 77 -1.44 16.18 -0.85
C ASP A 77 -2.47 17.19 -0.31
N GLU A 78 -3.77 16.95 -0.49
CA GLU A 78 -4.82 17.87 -0.02
C GLU A 78 -4.92 17.89 1.51
N ILE A 79 -4.78 16.72 2.14
CA ILE A 79 -4.85 16.55 3.60
C ILE A 79 -3.48 16.33 4.24
N ASN A 80 -2.42 16.24 3.43
CA ASN A 80 -1.05 15.91 3.82
C ASN A 80 -0.97 14.63 4.67
N LYS A 81 -1.54 13.53 4.15
CA LYS A 81 -1.56 12.22 4.82
C LYS A 81 -1.13 11.09 3.89
N PRO A 82 -0.50 10.04 4.45
CA PRO A 82 -0.22 8.83 3.69
C PRO A 82 -1.50 8.09 3.33
N MET A 83 -1.53 7.54 2.13
CA MET A 83 -2.57 6.66 1.62
C MET A 83 -1.98 5.25 1.48
N ILE A 84 -2.39 4.35 2.37
CA ILE A 84 -1.87 2.98 2.44
C ILE A 84 -3.00 2.01 2.09
N CYS A 85 -2.68 0.99 1.29
CA CYS A 85 -3.66 -0.04 0.92
C CYS A 85 -4.13 -0.81 2.15
N ILE A 86 -5.45 -0.86 2.34
CA ILE A 86 -6.11 -1.61 3.41
C ILE A 86 -6.53 -3.03 2.98
N HIS A 87 -6.05 -3.48 1.81
CA HIS A 87 -6.36 -4.80 1.24
C HIS A 87 -7.87 -5.07 1.08
N CYS A 88 -8.65 -4.04 0.69
CA CYS A 88 -10.10 -4.18 0.49
C CYS A 88 -10.50 -5.01 -0.75
N GLY A 89 -9.54 -5.39 -1.61
CA GLY A 89 -9.79 -6.22 -2.79
C GLY A 89 -10.49 -5.52 -3.96
N TYR A 90 -10.83 -4.23 -3.85
CA TYR A 90 -11.52 -3.49 -4.91
C TYR A 90 -10.75 -3.54 -6.24
N CYS A 91 -9.43 -3.31 -6.21
CA CYS A 91 -8.60 -3.37 -7.41
C CYS A 91 -8.60 -4.76 -8.09
N ALA A 92 -8.59 -5.84 -7.32
CA ALA A 92 -8.65 -7.20 -7.85
C ALA A 92 -10.02 -7.48 -8.51
N LYS A 93 -11.11 -7.07 -7.84
CA LYS A 93 -12.47 -7.25 -8.37
C LYS A 93 -12.71 -6.52 -9.70
N PHE A 94 -12.14 -5.34 -9.86
CA PHE A 94 -12.33 -4.50 -11.05
C PHE A 94 -11.30 -4.76 -12.16
N CYS A 95 -10.32 -5.65 -11.96
CA CYS A 95 -9.32 -5.95 -12.98
C CYS A 95 -9.89 -6.91 -14.03
N PRO A 96 -10.18 -6.48 -15.27
CA PRO A 96 -10.78 -7.35 -16.29
C PRO A 96 -9.79 -8.38 -16.85
N HIS A 97 -8.49 -8.15 -16.64
CA HIS A 97 -7.41 -8.97 -17.20
C HIS A 97 -6.82 -9.97 -16.19
N GLY A 98 -7.35 -10.03 -14.97
CA GLY A 98 -6.86 -10.98 -13.95
C GLY A 98 -5.42 -10.74 -13.50
N VAL A 99 -4.91 -9.51 -13.64
CA VAL A 99 -3.53 -9.14 -13.22
C VAL A 99 -3.38 -9.16 -11.69
N LEU A 100 -4.49 -9.00 -10.97
CA LEU A 100 -4.51 -8.86 -9.51
C LEU A 100 -5.42 -9.90 -8.88
N SER A 101 -4.93 -10.50 -7.79
CA SER A 101 -5.68 -11.40 -6.93
C SER A 101 -5.42 -11.06 -5.47
N LEU A 102 -6.41 -11.30 -4.60
CA LEU A 102 -6.27 -11.16 -3.16
C LEU A 102 -6.48 -12.52 -2.53
N GLU A 103 -5.45 -13.01 -1.84
CA GLU A 103 -5.47 -14.30 -1.18
C GLU A 103 -5.25 -14.11 0.32
N THR A 104 -5.87 -14.96 1.13
CA THR A 104 -5.64 -15.00 2.58
C THR A 104 -4.59 -16.06 2.87
N SER A 105 -3.34 -15.64 3.03
CA SER A 105 -2.27 -16.56 3.45
C SER A 105 -2.38 -16.80 4.95
N LYS A 106 -2.43 -18.06 5.37
CA LYS A 106 -2.19 -18.43 6.78
C LYS A 106 -0.67 -18.46 6.98
N GLU A 107 -0.24 -18.11 8.18
CA GLU A 107 1.18 -18.03 8.54
C GLU A 107 1.88 -19.38 8.27
N GLY A 108 2.83 -19.42 7.32
CA GLY A 108 3.62 -20.62 6.99
C GLY A 108 3.62 -21.10 5.53
N ASP A 109 2.82 -20.52 4.62
CA ASP A 109 2.68 -21.03 3.24
C ASP A 109 3.70 -20.48 2.20
N TYR A 110 4.80 -19.86 2.64
CA TYR A 110 5.87 -19.38 1.77
C TYR A 110 7.19 -20.15 1.92
N ALA A 111 7.10 -21.43 2.27
CA ALA A 111 8.20 -22.40 2.18
C ALA A 111 8.33 -23.01 0.77
#